data_AF-A0A7R9VW66-F1
#
_entry.id   AF-A0A7R9VW66-F1
#
_cell.length_a   1.000
_cell.length_b   1.000
_cell.length_c   1.000
_cell.angle_alpha   90.00
_cell.angle_beta   90.00
_cell.angle_gamma   90.00
#
_symmetry.space_group_name_H-M   'P 1'
#
loop_
_entity.id
_entity.type
_entity.pdbx_description
1 polymer ?
#
loop_
_entity_poly.entity_id
_entity_poly.type
_entity_poly.pdbx_seq_one_letter_code
_entity_poly.pdbx_strand_id
1 'polypeptide(L)'
;RQFPSLVNCCTIDWFSEWPNDALEAVALKFLKDVDIKAEQRTHIMSICKTFHQNVRDLSAQYAKDAGRVNYVTPTSYLELITAFTTLLASKRNEVMSAKTRYEVGLEKLRFTEQQVVVMQDELTALKPTLIKTVAETEALLATVAKEKTEVVEPKKAVVDADVKKAEAAAAAANAIKTECEEGLAEAIPILNSAIAALDTIKAADIKLVQSFKNP
;
A
#
# COMPACT_ATOMS: atom_id res chain seq x y z
N ARG A 1 3.95 -19.20 84.44
CA ARG A 1 3.13 -18.04 84.02
C ARG A 1 3.84 -16.78 84.53
N GLN A 2 4.67 -16.15 83.69
CA GLN A 2 5.68 -15.16 84.15
C GLN A 2 5.15 -13.71 84.24
N PHE A 3 4.02 -13.36 83.59
CA PHE A 3 3.49 -11.99 83.56
C PHE A 3 1.95 -11.95 83.70
N PRO A 4 1.41 -11.75 84.92
CA PRO A 4 -0.04 -11.71 85.17
C PRO A 4 -0.75 -10.49 84.56
N SER A 5 -0.04 -9.36 84.42
CA SER A 5 -0.58 -8.11 83.89
C SER A 5 -1.05 -8.22 82.42
N LEU A 6 -0.43 -9.08 81.61
CA LEU A 6 -0.84 -9.31 80.22
C LEU A 6 -2.25 -9.89 80.10
N VAL A 7 -2.72 -10.62 81.10
CA VAL A 7 -4.07 -11.20 81.12
C VAL A 7 -5.03 -10.32 81.91
N ASN A 8 -4.56 -9.67 82.98
CA ASN A 8 -5.41 -8.89 83.88
C ASN A 8 -5.63 -7.43 83.44
N CYS A 9 -4.72 -6.86 82.65
CA CYS A 9 -4.76 -5.45 82.24
C CYS A 9 -5.00 -5.27 80.73
N CYS A 10 -5.19 -6.35 79.98
CA CYS A 10 -5.54 -6.32 78.56
C CYS A 10 -6.89 -7.00 78.32
N THR A 11 -7.67 -6.47 77.39
CA THR A 11 -8.87 -7.12 76.89
C THR A 11 -8.47 -8.18 75.87
N ILE A 12 -8.92 -9.42 76.06
CA ILE A 12 -8.67 -10.51 75.13
C ILE A 12 -9.82 -10.57 74.13
N ASP A 13 -9.48 -10.47 72.85
CA ASP A 13 -10.41 -10.67 71.74
C ASP A 13 -10.06 -11.97 71.00
N TRP A 14 -11.07 -12.83 70.81
CA TRP A 14 -10.87 -14.18 70.27
C TRP A 14 -11.28 -14.22 68.80
N PHE A 15 -10.32 -14.54 67.94
CA PHE A 15 -10.58 -14.77 66.52
C PHE A 15 -10.75 -16.26 66.26
N SER A 16 -11.94 -16.63 65.81
CA SER A 16 -12.23 -17.99 65.35
C SER A 16 -11.99 -18.12 63.85
N GLU A 17 -11.88 -19.35 63.39
CA GLU A 17 -11.84 -19.66 61.97
C GLU A 17 -13.13 -19.20 61.29
N TRP A 18 -13.05 -18.94 59.98
CA TRP A 18 -14.22 -18.47 59.24
C TRP A 18 -15.30 -19.54 59.16
N PRO A 19 -16.54 -19.22 59.58
CA PRO A 19 -17.68 -20.11 59.40
C PRO A 19 -18.11 -20.19 57.93
N ASN A 20 -19.01 -21.13 57.63
CA ASN A 20 -19.40 -21.46 56.25
C ASN A 20 -20.07 -20.30 55.52
N ASP A 21 -20.91 -19.56 56.22
CA ASP A 21 -21.57 -18.33 55.78
C ASP A 21 -20.54 -17.24 55.44
N ALA A 22 -19.48 -17.09 56.24
CA ALA A 22 -18.39 -16.16 55.95
C ALA A 22 -17.63 -16.56 54.68
N LEU A 23 -17.31 -17.85 54.51
CA LEU A 23 -16.64 -18.37 53.30
C LEU A 23 -17.49 -18.14 52.04
N GLU A 24 -18.80 -18.34 52.14
CA GLU A 24 -19.75 -18.09 51.05
C GLU A 24 -19.87 -16.59 50.72
N ALA A 25 -19.99 -15.73 51.73
CA ALA A 25 -20.09 -14.28 51.54
C ALA A 25 -18.84 -13.71 50.86
N VAL A 26 -17.65 -14.18 51.26
CA VAL A 26 -16.39 -13.78 50.64
C VAL A 26 -16.30 -14.28 49.20
N ALA A 27 -16.63 -15.54 48.93
CA ALA A 27 -16.64 -16.07 47.57
C ALA A 27 -17.63 -15.31 46.67
N LEU A 28 -18.82 -14.99 47.17
CA LEU A 28 -19.81 -14.19 46.44
C LEU A 28 -19.26 -12.81 46.05
N LYS A 29 -18.57 -12.14 46.98
CA LYS A 29 -17.97 -10.83 46.74
C LYS A 29 -16.91 -10.89 45.62
N PHE A 30 -16.04 -11.89 45.66
CA PHE A 30 -14.98 -12.06 44.66
C PHE A 30 -15.49 -12.51 43.29
N LEU A 31 -16.57 -13.30 43.25
CA LEU A 31 -17.17 -13.80 42.01
C LEU A 31 -18.19 -12.83 41.39
N LYS A 32 -18.50 -11.71 42.05
CA LYS A 32 -19.52 -10.75 41.60
C LYS A 32 -19.23 -10.19 40.22
N ASP A 33 -17.98 -9.77 40.00
CA ASP A 33 -17.53 -9.09 38.78
C ASP A 33 -17.07 -10.08 37.70
N VAL A 34 -17.10 -11.38 37.99
CA VAL A 34 -16.76 -12.43 37.02
C VAL A 34 -18.00 -12.79 36.21
N ASP A 35 -17.87 -12.74 34.88
CA ASP A 35 -18.92 -13.08 33.93
C ASP A 35 -19.26 -14.58 33.99
N ILE A 36 -20.14 -14.97 34.91
CA ILE A 36 -20.55 -16.35 35.16
C ILE A 36 -22.06 -16.34 35.40
N LYS A 37 -22.77 -17.33 34.88
CA LYS A 37 -24.21 -17.50 35.13
C LYS A 37 -24.48 -17.64 36.63
N ALA A 38 -25.60 -17.10 37.10
CA ALA A 38 -25.94 -17.10 38.52
C ALA A 38 -25.93 -18.53 39.14
N GLU A 39 -26.46 -19.52 38.43
CA GLU A 39 -26.44 -20.92 38.89
C GLU A 39 -25.02 -21.47 39.03
N GLN A 40 -24.16 -21.22 38.05
CA GLN A 40 -22.76 -21.66 38.08
C GLN A 40 -21.98 -20.98 39.22
N ARG A 41 -22.26 -19.70 39.47
CA ARG A 41 -21.66 -18.95 40.58
C ARG A 41 -21.94 -19.62 41.92
N THR A 42 -23.19 -19.99 42.19
CA THR A 42 -23.58 -20.69 43.43
C THR A 42 -22.83 -22.02 43.59
N HIS A 43 -22.71 -22.79 42.50
CA HIS A 43 -21.94 -24.05 42.53
C HIS A 43 -20.45 -23.81 42.82
N ILE A 44 -19.83 -22.82 42.17
CA ILE A 44 -18.42 -22.48 42.40
C ILE A 44 -18.19 -22.05 43.84
N MET A 45 -19.07 -21.22 44.41
CA MET A 45 -19.00 -20.83 45.83
C MET A 45 -19.02 -22.05 46.75
N SER A 46 -19.95 -22.99 46.51
CA SER A 46 -20.06 -24.23 47.29
C SER A 46 -18.80 -25.10 47.18
N ILE A 47 -18.24 -25.21 45.98
CA ILE A 47 -16.99 -25.95 45.73
C ILE A 47 -15.80 -25.29 46.45
N CYS A 48 -15.62 -23.98 46.34
CA CYS A 48 -14.54 -23.26 47.01
C CYS A 48 -14.61 -23.45 48.53
N LYS A 49 -15.80 -23.32 49.13
CA LYS A 49 -16.03 -23.61 50.55
C LYS A 49 -15.61 -25.04 50.91
N THR A 50 -16.09 -26.01 50.13
CA THR A 50 -15.83 -27.44 50.37
C THR A 50 -14.34 -27.74 50.29
N PHE A 51 -13.63 -27.18 49.31
CA PHE A 51 -12.17 -27.34 49.19
C PHE A 51 -11.43 -26.77 50.40
N HIS A 52 -11.82 -25.59 50.87
CA HIS A 52 -11.19 -25.01 52.05
C HIS A 52 -11.39 -25.87 53.30
N GLN A 53 -12.62 -26.35 53.54
CA GLN A 53 -12.93 -27.25 54.66
C GLN A 53 -12.14 -28.56 54.56
N ASN A 54 -12.16 -29.20 53.40
CA ASN A 54 -11.45 -30.48 53.20
C ASN A 54 -9.94 -30.33 53.43
N VAL A 55 -9.33 -29.25 52.97
CA VAL A 55 -7.89 -29.01 53.19
C VAL A 55 -7.59 -28.83 54.68
N ARG A 56 -8.49 -28.22 55.46
CA ARG A 56 -8.32 -28.11 56.93
C ARG A 56 -8.34 -29.49 57.60
N ASP A 57 -9.29 -30.33 57.23
CA ASP A 57 -9.39 -31.69 57.79
C ASP A 57 -8.17 -32.54 57.40
N LEU A 58 -7.75 -32.46 56.12
CA LEU A 58 -6.54 -33.12 55.63
C LEU A 58 -5.27 -32.60 56.31
N SER A 59 -5.18 -31.31 56.59
CA SER A 59 -4.07 -30.70 57.33
C SER A 59 -3.96 -31.26 58.75
N ALA A 60 -5.08 -31.41 59.45
CA ALA A 60 -5.11 -32.00 60.78
C ALA A 60 -4.70 -33.49 60.74
N GLN A 61 -5.19 -34.24 59.76
CA GLN A 61 -4.80 -35.63 59.55
C GLN A 61 -3.31 -35.76 59.21
N TYR A 62 -2.79 -34.91 58.32
CA TYR A 62 -1.39 -34.92 57.93
C TYR A 62 -0.46 -34.62 59.11
N ALA A 63 -0.84 -33.69 60.00
CA ALA A 63 -0.11 -33.42 61.22
C ALA A 63 -0.04 -34.65 62.14
N LYS A 64 -1.15 -35.40 62.25
CA LYS A 64 -1.22 -36.64 63.05
C LYS A 64 -0.37 -37.76 62.43
N ASP A 65 -0.44 -37.94 61.13
CA ASP A 65 0.15 -39.09 60.45
C ASP A 65 1.65 -38.89 60.16
N ALA A 66 2.07 -37.68 59.77
CA ALA A 66 3.44 -37.37 59.36
C ALA A 66 4.21 -36.51 60.37
N GLY A 67 3.58 -36.05 61.46
CA GLY A 67 4.19 -35.16 62.44
C GLY A 67 4.54 -33.76 61.91
N ARG A 68 4.08 -33.41 60.71
CA ARG A 68 4.37 -32.13 60.03
C ARG A 68 3.12 -31.27 59.96
N VAL A 69 3.20 -30.04 60.46
CA VAL A 69 2.08 -29.11 60.50
C VAL A 69 2.12 -28.18 59.30
N ASN A 70 0.99 -28.04 58.61
CA ASN A 70 0.72 -26.97 57.66
C ASN A 70 -0.46 -26.13 58.16
N TYR A 71 -0.41 -24.82 57.92
CA TYR A 71 -1.42 -23.89 58.39
C TYR A 71 -2.35 -23.49 57.25
N VAL A 72 -3.65 -23.71 57.47
CA VAL A 72 -4.69 -23.25 56.54
C VAL A 72 -5.18 -21.90 57.04
N THR A 73 -5.00 -20.87 56.23
CA THR A 73 -5.33 -19.49 56.59
C THR A 73 -6.44 -18.93 55.69
N PRO A 74 -7.20 -17.91 56.14
CA PRO A 74 -8.13 -17.19 55.27
C PRO A 74 -7.47 -16.65 54.01
N THR A 75 -6.20 -16.23 54.08
CA THR A 75 -5.43 -15.78 52.91
C THR A 75 -5.31 -16.89 51.85
N SER A 76 -5.06 -18.13 52.26
CA SER A 76 -5.02 -19.28 51.34
C SER A 76 -6.36 -19.51 50.62
N TYR A 77 -7.49 -19.16 51.25
CA TYR A 77 -8.81 -19.20 50.62
C TYR A 77 -8.99 -18.09 49.57
N LEU A 78 -8.53 -16.88 49.88
CA LEU A 78 -8.56 -15.75 48.93
C LEU A 78 -7.69 -16.05 47.70
N GLU A 79 -6.52 -16.65 47.91
CA GLU A 79 -5.62 -17.08 46.84
C GLU A 79 -6.26 -18.17 45.97
N LEU A 80 -6.98 -19.14 46.56
CA LEU A 80 -7.74 -20.15 45.79
C LEU A 80 -8.73 -19.50 44.83
N ILE A 81 -9.52 -18.53 45.31
CA ILE A 81 -10.52 -17.85 44.49
C ILE A 81 -9.84 -17.00 43.42
N THR A 82 -8.77 -16.27 43.77
CA THR A 82 -8.02 -15.41 42.85
C THR A 82 -7.33 -16.21 41.74
N ALA A 83 -6.72 -17.33 42.10
CA ALA A 83 -6.10 -18.25 41.14
C ALA A 83 -7.16 -18.82 40.18
N PHE A 84 -8.33 -19.21 40.69
CA PHE A 84 -9.43 -19.68 39.87
C PHE A 84 -9.92 -18.63 38.88
N THR A 85 -10.20 -17.40 39.33
CA THR A 85 -10.74 -16.34 38.47
C THR A 85 -9.72 -15.90 37.42
N THR A 86 -8.44 -15.85 37.78
CA THR A 86 -7.34 -15.53 36.86
C THR A 86 -7.17 -16.61 35.80
N LEU A 87 -7.19 -17.89 36.19
CA LEU A 87 -7.11 -19.01 35.27
C LEU A 87 -8.32 -19.04 34.32
N LEU A 88 -9.52 -18.79 34.84
CA LEU A 88 -10.74 -18.73 34.04
C LEU A 88 -10.66 -17.63 32.98
N ALA A 89 -10.21 -16.44 33.35
CA ALA A 89 -10.03 -15.33 32.42
C ALA A 89 -8.99 -15.66 31.33
N SER A 90 -7.84 -16.22 31.73
CA SER A 90 -6.80 -16.66 30.79
C SER A 90 -7.33 -17.69 29.79
N LYS A 91 -8.02 -18.71 30.26
CA LYS A 91 -8.57 -19.78 29.41
C LYS A 91 -9.69 -19.29 28.49
N ARG A 92 -10.54 -18.37 28.96
CA ARG A 92 -11.55 -17.74 28.11
C ARG A 92 -10.91 -16.92 27.00
N ASN A 93 -9.89 -16.14 27.30
CA ASN A 93 -9.18 -15.35 26.30
C ASN A 93 -8.53 -16.26 25.24
N GLU A 94 -7.87 -17.34 25.66
CA GLU A 94 -7.27 -18.32 24.75
C GLU A 94 -8.31 -18.91 23.78
N VAL A 95 -9.45 -19.39 24.32
CA VAL A 95 -10.53 -19.98 23.52
C VAL A 95 -11.19 -18.94 22.60
N MET A 96 -11.45 -17.73 23.11
CA MET A 96 -12.07 -16.66 22.32
C MET A 96 -11.15 -16.18 21.20
N SER A 97 -9.85 -16.02 21.45
CA SER A 97 -8.88 -15.67 20.40
C SER A 97 -8.81 -16.76 19.32
N ALA A 98 -8.81 -18.04 19.70
CA ALA A 98 -8.84 -19.13 18.74
C ALA A 98 -10.14 -19.11 17.91
N LYS A 99 -11.30 -18.89 18.55
CA LYS A 99 -12.59 -18.74 17.87
C LYS A 99 -12.55 -17.58 16.87
N THR A 100 -12.13 -16.39 17.28
CA THR A 100 -12.06 -15.20 16.40
C THR A 100 -11.14 -15.46 15.22
N ARG A 101 -10.01 -16.16 15.42
CA ARG A 101 -9.12 -16.55 14.31
C ARG A 101 -9.85 -17.40 13.26
N TYR A 102 -10.65 -18.38 13.68
CA TYR A 102 -11.43 -19.20 12.75
C TYR A 102 -12.54 -18.41 12.06
N GLU A 103 -13.24 -17.54 12.79
CA GLU A 103 -14.29 -16.67 12.22
C GLU A 103 -13.73 -15.76 11.13
N VAL A 104 -12.60 -15.08 11.41
CA VAL A 104 -11.91 -14.25 10.42
C VAL A 104 -11.40 -15.09 9.24
N GLY A 105 -10.84 -16.27 9.51
CA GLY A 105 -10.39 -17.19 8.47
C GLY A 105 -11.53 -17.58 7.51
N LEU A 106 -12.69 -17.95 8.07
CA LEU A 106 -13.87 -18.30 7.30
C LEU A 106 -14.40 -17.11 6.48
N GLU A 107 -14.40 -15.91 7.06
CA GLU A 107 -14.79 -14.69 6.36
C GLU A 107 -13.88 -14.41 5.17
N LYS A 108 -12.56 -14.57 5.33
CA LYS A 108 -11.59 -14.40 4.24
C LYS A 108 -11.77 -15.44 3.14
N LEU A 109 -12.01 -16.70 3.50
CA LEU A 109 -12.30 -17.74 2.51
C LEU A 109 -13.55 -17.43 1.69
N ARG A 110 -14.63 -17.01 2.35
CA ARG A 110 -15.87 -16.60 1.67
C ARG A 110 -15.66 -15.38 0.77
N PHE A 111 -14.89 -14.40 1.22
CA PHE A 111 -14.54 -13.24 0.40
C PHE A 111 -13.76 -13.65 -0.85
N THR A 112 -12.74 -14.50 -0.71
CA THR A 112 -11.97 -14.99 -1.85
C THR A 112 -12.83 -15.79 -2.81
N GLU A 113 -13.72 -16.65 -2.30
CA GLU A 113 -14.70 -17.39 -3.12
C GLU A 113 -15.54 -16.44 -3.99
N GLN A 114 -16.09 -15.38 -3.39
CA GLN A 114 -16.86 -14.37 -4.12
C GLN A 114 -16.03 -13.67 -5.21
N GLN A 115 -14.78 -13.30 -4.90
CA GLN A 115 -13.89 -12.67 -5.88
C GLN A 115 -13.56 -13.61 -7.04
N VAL A 116 -13.35 -14.90 -6.77
CA VAL A 116 -13.08 -15.90 -7.82
C VAL A 116 -14.27 -16.07 -8.76
N VAL A 117 -15.50 -16.04 -8.24
CA VAL A 117 -16.72 -16.09 -9.07
C VAL A 117 -16.77 -14.89 -10.02
N VAL A 118 -16.56 -13.68 -9.51
CA VAL A 118 -16.53 -12.46 -10.35
C VAL A 118 -15.47 -12.56 -11.44
N MET A 119 -14.26 -13.01 -11.10
CA MET A 119 -13.18 -13.19 -12.08
C MET A 119 -13.52 -14.24 -13.14
N GLN A 120 -14.21 -15.33 -12.77
CA GLN A 120 -14.65 -16.35 -13.72
C GLN A 120 -15.69 -15.82 -14.70
N ASP A 121 -16.64 -15.01 -14.22
CA ASP A 121 -17.65 -14.37 -15.05
C ASP A 121 -17.01 -13.39 -16.03
N GLU A 122 -16.09 -12.53 -15.55
CA GLU A 122 -15.33 -11.61 -16.39
C GLU A 122 -14.52 -12.34 -17.47
N LEU A 123 -13.79 -13.40 -17.09
CA LEU A 123 -13.01 -14.20 -18.03
C LEU A 123 -13.90 -14.84 -19.09
N THR A 124 -15.08 -15.32 -18.70
CA THR A 124 -16.05 -15.94 -19.62
C THR A 124 -16.63 -14.91 -20.59
N ALA A 125 -16.91 -13.69 -20.12
CA ALA A 125 -17.38 -12.59 -20.96
C ALA A 125 -16.28 -12.03 -21.91
N LEU A 126 -15.02 -12.01 -21.48
CA LEU A 126 -13.92 -11.44 -22.27
C LEU A 126 -13.46 -12.38 -23.40
N LYS A 127 -13.54 -13.70 -23.21
CA LYS A 127 -13.14 -14.72 -24.19
C LYS A 127 -13.68 -14.51 -25.61
N PRO A 128 -15.00 -14.35 -25.85
CA PRO A 128 -15.52 -14.16 -27.20
C PRO A 128 -15.05 -12.85 -27.84
N THR A 129 -14.98 -11.77 -27.05
CA THR A 129 -14.46 -10.48 -27.50
C THR A 129 -13.01 -10.59 -27.93
N LEU A 130 -12.18 -11.31 -27.15
CA LEU A 130 -10.78 -11.56 -27.49
C LEU A 130 -10.66 -12.28 -28.84
N ILE A 131 -11.39 -13.39 -29.03
CA ILE A 131 -11.39 -14.15 -30.29
C ILE A 131 -11.77 -13.26 -31.47
N LYS A 132 -12.83 -12.44 -31.33
CA LYS A 132 -13.27 -11.51 -32.36
C LYS A 132 -12.20 -10.47 -32.68
N THR A 133 -11.64 -9.82 -31.66
CA THR A 133 -10.61 -8.78 -31.85
C THR A 133 -9.34 -9.33 -32.48
N VAL A 134 -8.91 -10.56 -32.13
CA VAL A 134 -7.77 -11.23 -32.77
C VAL A 134 -8.05 -11.40 -34.26
N ALA A 135 -9.21 -11.95 -34.63
CA ALA A 135 -9.57 -12.11 -36.04
C ALA A 135 -9.64 -10.78 -36.81
N GLU A 136 -10.19 -9.73 -36.19
CA GLU A 136 -10.22 -8.38 -36.77
C GLU A 136 -8.82 -7.80 -36.97
N THR A 137 -7.93 -7.96 -35.97
CA THR A 137 -6.55 -7.47 -36.07
C THR A 137 -5.73 -8.22 -37.12
N GLU A 138 -5.92 -9.54 -37.26
CA GLU A 138 -5.27 -10.33 -38.31
C GLU A 138 -5.72 -9.88 -39.70
N ALA A 139 -7.02 -9.63 -39.89
CA ALA A 139 -7.56 -9.12 -41.16
C ALA A 139 -7.03 -7.71 -41.49
N LEU A 140 -6.93 -6.82 -40.49
CA LEU A 140 -6.39 -5.49 -40.66
C LEU A 140 -4.89 -5.53 -41.02
N LEU A 141 -4.10 -6.37 -40.34
CA LEU A 141 -2.68 -6.56 -40.64
C LEU A 141 -2.48 -7.06 -42.08
N ALA A 142 -3.30 -8.00 -42.55
CA ALA A 142 -3.26 -8.47 -43.93
C ALA A 142 -3.56 -7.34 -44.94
N THR A 143 -4.55 -6.49 -44.63
CA THR A 143 -4.92 -5.34 -45.47
C THR A 143 -3.80 -4.31 -45.51
N VAL A 144 -3.21 -3.96 -44.37
CA VAL A 144 -2.09 -3.01 -44.28
C VAL A 144 -0.87 -3.55 -45.03
N ALA A 145 -0.56 -4.85 -44.93
CA ALA A 145 0.53 -5.46 -45.68
C ALA A 145 0.31 -5.37 -47.20
N LYS A 146 -0.92 -5.59 -47.65
CA LYS A 146 -1.32 -5.43 -49.05
C LYS A 146 -1.21 -3.98 -49.52
N GLU A 147 -1.78 -3.02 -48.79
CA GLU A 147 -1.70 -1.60 -49.12
C GLU A 147 -0.25 -1.08 -49.12
N LYS A 148 0.59 -1.55 -48.19
CA LYS A 148 2.01 -1.20 -48.16
C LYS A 148 2.70 -1.60 -49.46
N THR A 149 2.48 -2.83 -49.92
CA THR A 149 3.13 -3.37 -51.13
C THR A 149 2.54 -2.79 -52.41
N GLU A 150 1.22 -2.65 -52.50
CA GLU A 150 0.54 -2.22 -53.74
C GLU A 150 0.47 -0.69 -53.91
N VAL A 151 0.49 0.08 -52.82
CA VAL A 151 0.26 1.54 -52.87
C VAL A 151 1.47 2.32 -52.36
N VAL A 152 1.97 1.97 -51.17
CA VAL A 152 3.00 2.79 -50.50
C VAL A 152 4.35 2.66 -51.19
N GLU A 153 4.86 1.44 -51.42
CA GLU A 153 6.15 1.22 -52.09
C GLU A 153 6.20 1.83 -53.51
N PRO A 154 5.22 1.64 -54.41
CA PRO A 154 5.27 2.26 -55.74
C PRO A 154 5.13 3.79 -55.68
N LYS A 155 4.26 4.34 -54.82
CA LYS A 155 4.19 5.80 -54.64
C LYS A 155 5.49 6.36 -54.07
N LYS A 156 6.11 5.66 -53.13
CA LYS A 156 7.41 6.06 -52.58
C LYS A 156 8.48 6.09 -53.66
N ALA A 157 8.55 5.08 -54.53
CA ALA A 157 9.49 5.07 -55.65
C ALA A 157 9.29 6.25 -56.62
N VAL A 158 8.03 6.62 -56.90
CA VAL A 158 7.71 7.80 -57.73
C VAL A 158 8.13 9.09 -57.03
N VAL A 159 7.78 9.26 -55.76
CA VAL A 159 8.15 10.45 -54.97
C VAL A 159 9.67 10.57 -54.87
N ASP A 160 10.39 9.49 -54.59
CA ASP A 160 11.85 9.49 -54.52
C ASP A 160 12.49 9.89 -55.87
N ALA A 161 11.88 9.49 -56.99
CA ALA A 161 12.33 9.90 -58.32
C ALA A 161 12.07 11.40 -58.59
N ASP A 162 10.91 11.91 -58.18
CA ASP A 162 10.57 13.32 -58.36
C ASP A 162 11.37 14.23 -57.43
N VAL A 163 11.66 13.79 -56.20
CA VAL A 163 12.58 14.47 -55.27
C VAL A 163 13.96 14.61 -55.92
N LYS A 164 14.52 13.54 -56.48
CA LYS A 164 15.82 13.59 -57.18
C LYS A 164 15.82 14.57 -58.36
N LYS A 165 14.74 14.62 -59.14
CA LYS A 165 14.62 15.59 -60.25
C LYS A 165 14.56 17.02 -59.72
N ALA A 166 13.78 17.26 -58.67
CA ALA A 166 13.65 18.58 -58.05
C ALA A 166 14.98 19.05 -57.44
N GLU A 167 15.72 18.16 -56.76
CA GLU A 167 17.05 18.44 -56.23
C GLU A 167 18.05 18.78 -57.34
N ALA A 168 18.05 18.02 -58.45
CA ALA A 168 18.91 18.31 -59.59
C ALA A 168 18.58 19.67 -60.25
N ALA A 169 17.29 19.99 -60.41
CA ALA A 169 16.85 21.26 -60.95
C ALA A 169 17.20 22.43 -60.00
N ALA A 170 17.03 22.25 -58.69
CA ALA A 170 17.40 23.23 -57.69
C ALA A 170 18.92 23.47 -57.66
N ALA A 171 19.73 22.41 -57.77
CA ALA A 171 21.19 22.52 -57.86
C ALA A 171 21.62 23.28 -59.12
N ALA A 172 21.02 22.98 -60.27
CA ALA A 172 21.30 23.70 -61.52
C ALA A 172 20.90 25.18 -61.44
N ALA A 173 19.72 25.50 -60.90
CA ALA A 173 19.27 26.88 -60.71
C ALA A 173 20.18 27.65 -59.74
N ASN A 174 20.62 27.01 -58.65
CA ASN A 174 21.57 27.61 -57.72
C ASN A 174 22.93 27.86 -58.37
N ALA A 175 23.44 26.94 -59.20
CA ALA A 175 24.70 27.14 -59.92
C ALA A 175 24.63 28.35 -60.86
N ILE A 176 23.55 28.46 -61.66
CA ILE A 176 23.32 29.62 -62.55
C ILE A 176 23.20 30.92 -61.73
N LYS A 177 22.49 30.87 -60.60
CA LYS A 177 22.35 32.01 -59.70
C LYS A 177 23.72 32.46 -59.18
N THR A 178 24.55 31.54 -58.70
CA THR A 178 25.90 31.84 -58.20
C THR A 178 26.77 32.45 -59.29
N GLU A 179 26.78 31.87 -60.49
CA GLU A 179 27.52 32.42 -61.65
C GLU A 179 27.07 33.85 -62.00
N CYS A 180 25.77 34.13 -61.98
CA CYS A 180 25.24 35.46 -62.24
C CYS A 180 25.58 36.45 -61.11
N GLU A 181 25.50 36.03 -59.84
CA GLU A 181 25.85 36.86 -58.69
C GLU A 181 27.34 37.20 -58.67
N GLU A 182 28.21 36.26 -59.05
CA GLU A 182 29.66 36.48 -59.21
C GLU A 182 29.95 37.50 -60.32
N GLY A 183 29.37 37.31 -61.52
CA GLY A 183 29.53 38.27 -62.62
C GLY A 183 28.97 39.66 -62.30
N LEU A 184 27.86 39.73 -61.57
CA LEU A 184 27.31 41.00 -61.09
C LEU A 184 28.22 41.67 -60.05
N ALA A 185 28.82 40.90 -59.14
CA ALA A 185 29.75 41.41 -58.13
C ALA A 185 31.03 41.99 -58.76
N GLU A 186 31.49 41.46 -59.90
CA GLU A 186 32.59 42.04 -60.67
C GLU A 186 32.17 43.31 -61.43
N ALA A 187 30.95 43.34 -61.98
CA ALA A 187 30.46 44.46 -62.78
C ALA A 187 30.09 45.70 -61.94
N ILE A 188 29.55 45.52 -60.72
CA ILE A 188 29.10 46.62 -59.84
C ILE A 188 30.24 47.62 -59.51
N PRO A 189 31.46 47.21 -59.11
CA PRO A 189 32.57 48.12 -58.88
C PRO A 189 32.98 48.92 -60.12
N ILE A 190 32.99 48.27 -61.30
CA ILE A 190 33.34 48.92 -62.57
C ILE A 190 32.28 49.96 -62.93
N LEU A 191 31.00 49.62 -62.80
CA LEU A 191 29.89 50.53 -63.05
C LEU A 191 29.93 51.72 -62.08
N ASN A 192 30.09 51.46 -60.78
CA ASN A 192 30.18 52.53 -59.77
C ASN A 192 31.40 53.43 -60.00
N SER A 193 32.54 52.86 -60.43
CA SER A 193 33.72 53.63 -60.82
C SER A 193 33.44 54.49 -62.06
N ALA A 194 32.71 53.98 -63.05
CA ALA A 194 32.34 54.72 -64.25
C ALA A 194 31.34 55.85 -63.95
N ILE A 195 30.36 55.61 -63.08
CA ILE A 195 29.41 56.63 -62.61
C ILE A 195 30.15 57.72 -61.81
N ALA A 196 31.05 57.33 -60.90
CA ALA A 196 31.85 58.29 -60.15
C ALA A 196 32.76 59.13 -61.06
N ALA A 197 33.32 58.54 -62.13
CA ALA A 197 34.07 59.30 -63.12
C ALA A 197 33.18 60.29 -63.90
N LEU A 198 31.97 59.88 -64.28
CA LEU A 198 31.00 60.76 -64.95
C LEU A 198 30.57 61.94 -64.05
N ASP A 199 30.35 61.70 -62.75
CA ASP A 199 30.00 62.73 -61.76
C ASP A 199 31.11 63.78 -61.53
N THR A 200 32.35 63.53 -61.98
CA THR A 200 33.42 64.53 -61.97
C THR A 200 33.41 65.47 -63.19
N ILE A 201 32.61 65.18 -64.23
CA ILE A 201 32.48 66.02 -65.43
C ILE A 201 31.49 67.16 -65.15
N LYS A 202 31.95 68.41 -65.23
CA LYS A 202 31.08 69.58 -65.06
C LYS A 202 30.49 70.00 -66.41
N ALA A 203 29.31 70.62 -66.41
CA ALA A 203 28.66 71.09 -67.64
C ALA A 203 29.52 72.06 -68.50
N ALA A 204 30.52 72.71 -67.89
CA ALA A 204 31.51 73.53 -68.58
C ALA A 204 32.47 72.69 -69.45
N ASP A 205 32.86 71.50 -68.98
CA ASP A 205 33.79 70.61 -69.69
C ASP A 205 33.12 70.01 -70.95
N ILE A 206 31.83 69.68 -70.87
CA ILE A 206 31.02 69.18 -72.00
C ILE A 206 30.90 70.24 -73.12
N LYS A 207 30.70 71.52 -72.75
CA LYS A 207 30.64 72.62 -73.71
C LYS A 207 31.98 72.89 -74.40
N LEU A 208 33.09 72.64 -73.72
CA LEU A 208 34.43 72.80 -74.30
C LEU A 208 34.68 71.75 -75.39
N VAL A 209 34.35 70.48 -75.12
CA VAL A 209 34.56 69.39 -76.10
C VAL A 209 33.67 69.54 -77.35
N GLN A 210 32.42 69.97 -77.20
CA GLN A 210 31.53 70.27 -78.34
C GLN A 210 32.05 71.38 -79.28
N SER A 211 33.01 72.20 -78.82
CA SER A 211 33.61 73.26 -79.64
C SER A 211 34.82 72.80 -80.48
N PHE A 212 35.30 71.56 -80.31
CA PHE A 212 36.36 71.00 -81.14
C PHE A 212 35.80 70.46 -82.46
N LYS A 213 36.43 70.86 -83.58
CA LYS A 213 36.02 70.48 -84.94
C LYS A 213 36.46 69.07 -85.37
N ASN A 214 37.13 68.32 -84.50
CA ASN A 214 37.39 66.88 -84.58
C ASN A 214 37.56 66.36 -83.14
N PRO A 215 37.04 65.17 -82.79
CA PRO A 215 37.09 64.62 -81.44
C PRO A 215 38.52 64.30 -80.96
#